data_AF-A0A359DB28-F1
#
_entry.id   AF-A0A359DB28-F1
#
_cell.length_a   1.000
_cell.length_b   1.000
_cell.length_c   1.000
_cell.angle_alpha   90.00
_cell.angle_beta   90.00
_cell.angle_gamma   90.00
#
_symmetry.space_group_name_H-M   'P 1'
#
loop_
_entity.id
_entity.type
_entity.pdbx_description
1 polymer ?
#
loop_
_entity_poly.entity_id
_entity_poly.type
_entity_poly.pdbx_seq_one_letter_code
_entity_poly.pdbx_strand_id
1 'polypeptide(L)'
;MSVYLTLVMSLMLVFAPISSELSDIYDPDMSIENYEKLLRFYIWGGRESYIQRRDLKNAALEFTGQKKAELELPGWAKFIELSRNLLNAPAEISSTLIPCRELAMRFLSDNDVEIDKHLRARLKTSNRTKQFMTAASDYLVSATGLPKDLHTRLTTAISELT
;
A
#
# COMPACT_ATOMS: atom_id res chain seq x y z
N MET A 1 -0.54 -0.30 18.39
CA MET A 1 0.25 -1.03 17.36
C MET A 1 -0.56 -2.12 16.66
N SER A 2 -1.25 -3.02 17.36
CA SER A 2 -2.07 -4.07 16.73
C SER A 2 -3.08 -3.56 15.68
N VAL A 3 -3.87 -2.54 16.02
CA VAL A 3 -4.81 -1.90 15.08
C VAL A 3 -4.09 -1.34 13.85
N TYR A 4 -2.95 -0.69 14.03
CA TYR A 4 -2.16 -0.14 12.94
C TYR A 4 -1.63 -1.22 11.99
N LEU A 5 -1.12 -2.33 12.51
CA LEU A 5 -0.71 -3.49 11.70
C LEU A 5 -1.88 -4.14 10.98
N THR A 6 -3.08 -4.11 11.57
CA THR A 6 -4.30 -4.54 10.90
C THR A 6 -4.62 -3.63 9.72
N LEU A 7 -4.41 -2.31 9.81
CA LEU A 7 -4.55 -1.39 8.67
C LEU A 7 -3.55 -1.69 7.56
N VAL A 8 -2.28 -1.95 7.90
CA VAL A 8 -1.25 -2.36 6.94
C VAL A 8 -1.67 -3.67 6.24
N MET A 9 -2.15 -4.65 7.01
CA MET A 9 -2.66 -5.92 6.48
C MET A 9 -3.86 -5.72 5.56
N SER A 10 -4.84 -4.88 5.94
CA SER A 10 -6.02 -4.57 5.12
C SER A 10 -5.63 -3.90 3.81
N LEU A 11 -4.67 -2.98 3.84
CA LEU A 11 -4.14 -2.36 2.63
C LEU A 11 -3.53 -3.40 1.70
N MET A 12 -2.71 -4.31 2.22
CA MET A 12 -2.11 -5.40 1.43
C MET A 12 -3.15 -6.37 0.88
N LEU A 13 -4.19 -6.67 1.64
CA LEU A 13 -5.27 -7.53 1.21
C LEU A 13 -6.02 -6.93 0.01
N VAL A 14 -6.22 -5.62 0.00
CA VAL A 14 -6.82 -4.90 -1.14
C VAL A 14 -5.86 -4.85 -2.33
N PHE A 15 -4.57 -4.62 -2.08
CA PHE A 15 -3.58 -4.52 -3.15
C PHE A 15 -3.24 -5.86 -3.81
N ALA A 16 -3.36 -7.00 -3.12
CA ALA A 16 -3.02 -8.31 -3.68
C ALA A 16 -3.74 -8.61 -5.02
N PRO A 17 -5.08 -8.54 -5.11
CA PRO A 17 -5.76 -8.73 -6.40
C PRO A 17 -5.48 -7.59 -7.38
N ILE A 18 -5.43 -6.33 -6.92
CA ILE A 18 -5.18 -5.16 -7.78
C ILE A 18 -3.83 -5.28 -8.50
N SER A 19 -2.77 -5.61 -7.77
CA SER A 19 -1.43 -5.76 -8.35
C SER A 19 -1.33 -6.97 -9.26
N SER A 20 -2.08 -8.05 -9.01
CA SER A 20 -2.16 -9.18 -9.94
C SER A 20 -2.78 -8.75 -11.27
N GLU A 21 -3.95 -8.09 -11.24
CA GLU A 21 -4.63 -7.62 -12.45
C GLU A 21 -3.80 -6.57 -13.20
N LEU A 22 -3.17 -5.65 -12.47
CA LEU A 22 -2.29 -4.65 -13.07
C LEU A 22 -1.04 -5.28 -13.67
N SER A 23 -0.55 -6.40 -13.13
CA SER A 23 0.65 -7.07 -13.67
C SER A 23 0.42 -7.68 -15.06
N ASP A 24 -0.81 -8.03 -15.40
CA ASP A 24 -1.15 -8.57 -16.73
C ASP A 24 -1.07 -7.52 -17.85
N ILE A 25 -1.17 -6.23 -17.48
CA ILE A 25 -1.19 -5.10 -18.42
C ILE A 25 0.00 -4.15 -18.24
N TYR A 26 0.85 -4.41 -17.25
CA TYR A 26 2.00 -3.58 -16.92
C TYR A 26 3.18 -3.91 -17.84
N ASP A 27 3.75 -2.87 -18.45
CA ASP A 27 4.99 -2.94 -19.20
C ASP A 27 6.13 -2.37 -18.33
N PRO A 28 7.20 -3.14 -18.04
CA PRO A 28 8.35 -2.65 -17.29
C PRO A 28 8.98 -1.37 -17.86
N ASP A 29 8.92 -1.17 -19.17
CA ASP A 29 9.47 0.00 -19.87
C ASP A 29 8.50 1.20 -19.86
N MET A 30 7.34 1.06 -19.23
CA MET A 30 6.34 2.12 -19.12
C MET A 30 6.86 3.28 -18.26
N SER A 31 6.79 4.49 -18.83
CA SER A 31 7.09 5.73 -18.10
C SER A 31 6.16 5.91 -16.89
N ILE A 32 6.60 6.70 -15.91
CA ILE A 32 5.83 6.96 -14.69
C ILE A 32 4.50 7.64 -15.04
N GLU A 33 4.50 8.56 -16.01
CA GLU A 33 3.31 9.29 -16.45
C GLU A 33 2.28 8.38 -17.11
N ASN A 34 2.74 7.40 -17.89
CA ASN A 34 1.86 6.40 -18.51
C ASN A 34 1.29 5.44 -17.47
N TYR A 35 2.11 5.00 -16.52
CA TYR A 35 1.67 4.17 -15.41
C TYR A 35 0.65 4.90 -14.53
N GLU A 36 0.88 6.18 -14.26
CA GLU A 36 -0.03 7.00 -13.48
C GLU A 36 -1.38 7.16 -14.17
N LYS A 37 -1.40 7.39 -15.50
CA LYS A 37 -2.66 7.41 -16.28
C LYS A 37 -3.38 6.07 -16.25
N LEU A 38 -2.65 4.97 -16.43
CA LEU A 38 -3.18 3.60 -16.33
C LEU A 38 -3.86 3.38 -14.97
N LEU A 39 -3.16 3.76 -13.89
CA LEU A 39 -3.62 3.60 -12.51
C LEU A 39 -4.86 4.44 -12.24
N ARG A 40 -4.95 5.67 -12.77
CA ARG A 40 -6.17 6.49 -12.69
C ARG A 40 -7.34 5.81 -13.41
N PHE A 41 -7.12 5.33 -14.63
CA PHE A 41 -8.19 4.63 -15.34
C PHE A 41 -8.63 3.37 -14.59
N TYR A 42 -7.70 2.62 -13.99
CA TYR A 42 -8.05 1.46 -13.20
C TYR A 42 -8.92 1.82 -11.97
N ILE A 43 -8.46 2.76 -11.12
CA ILE A 43 -9.15 3.13 -9.87
C ILE A 43 -10.56 3.68 -10.13
N TRP A 44 -10.72 4.49 -11.17
CA TRP A 44 -11.99 5.16 -11.45
C TRP A 44 -12.87 4.42 -12.48
N GLY A 45 -12.59 3.14 -12.75
CA GLY A 45 -13.48 2.27 -13.52
C GLY A 45 -13.46 2.53 -15.03
N GLY A 46 -12.27 2.78 -15.57
CA GLY A 46 -12.00 3.02 -16.99
C GLY A 46 -11.79 4.48 -17.35
N ARG A 47 -11.34 4.71 -18.59
CA ARG A 47 -11.03 6.04 -19.13
C ARG A 47 -12.25 6.97 -19.15
N GLU A 48 -13.39 6.49 -19.62
CA GLU A 48 -14.60 7.32 -19.74
C GLU A 48 -15.14 7.72 -18.37
N SER A 49 -15.28 6.74 -17.46
CA SER A 49 -15.67 6.96 -16.06
C SER A 49 -14.75 7.96 -15.36
N TYR A 50 -13.44 7.85 -15.60
CA TYR A 50 -12.46 8.81 -15.08
C TYR A 50 -12.71 10.23 -15.59
N ILE A 51 -12.81 10.41 -16.92
CA ILE A 51 -13.00 11.73 -17.55
C ILE A 51 -14.29 12.37 -17.03
N GLN A 52 -15.39 11.63 -17.01
CA GLN A 52 -16.69 12.14 -16.52
C GLN A 52 -16.61 12.62 -15.07
N ARG A 53 -16.01 11.82 -14.18
CA ARG A 53 -15.87 12.19 -12.75
C ARG A 53 -14.94 13.39 -12.56
N ARG A 54 -13.85 13.47 -13.33
CA ARG A 54 -12.90 14.58 -13.28
C ARG A 54 -13.56 15.88 -13.76
N ASP A 55 -14.30 15.81 -14.86
CA ASP A 55 -14.97 16.96 -15.44
C ASP A 55 -16.08 17.46 -14.51
N LEU A 56 -16.82 16.56 -13.86
CA LEU A 56 -17.80 16.91 -12.82
C LEU A 56 -17.14 17.60 -11.62
N LYS A 57 -16.03 17.06 -11.10
CA LYS A 57 -15.25 17.68 -10.02
C LYS A 57 -14.80 19.09 -10.43
N ASN A 58 -14.27 19.23 -11.65
CA ASN A 58 -13.76 20.51 -12.14
C ASN A 58 -14.87 21.54 -12.36
N ALA A 59 -16.03 21.13 -12.86
CA ALA A 59 -17.20 21.99 -12.96
C ALA A 59 -17.64 22.51 -11.58
N ALA A 60 -17.64 21.66 -10.54
CA ALA A 60 -17.93 22.09 -9.17
C ALA A 60 -16.87 23.06 -8.62
N LEU A 61 -15.59 22.85 -8.93
CA LEU A 61 -14.50 23.73 -8.49
C LEU A 61 -14.54 25.10 -9.19
N GLU A 62 -14.95 25.17 -10.45
CA GLU A 62 -15.14 26.42 -11.19
C GLU A 62 -16.12 27.37 -10.48
N PHE A 63 -17.22 26.85 -9.91
CA PHE A 63 -18.16 27.65 -9.12
C PHE A 63 -17.55 28.24 -7.84
N THR A 64 -16.53 27.59 -7.28
CA THR A 64 -15.84 28.02 -6.06
C THR A 64 -14.58 28.85 -6.34
N GLY A 65 -14.23 29.08 -7.61
CA GLY A 65 -12.99 29.75 -8.02
C GLY A 65 -11.71 28.94 -7.74
N GLN A 66 -11.83 27.65 -7.41
CA GLN A 66 -10.69 26.78 -7.16
C GLN A 66 -10.10 26.25 -8.47
N LYS A 67 -8.79 25.97 -8.48
CA LYS A 67 -8.10 25.43 -9.66
C LYS A 67 -8.59 24.02 -9.98
N LYS A 68 -8.69 23.72 -11.29
CA LYS A 68 -8.94 22.36 -11.79
C LYS A 68 -7.87 21.41 -11.24
N ALA A 69 -8.29 20.20 -10.90
CA ALA A 69 -7.41 19.18 -10.34
C ALA A 69 -7.80 17.79 -10.86
N GLU A 70 -6.81 16.91 -11.00
CA GLU A 70 -7.04 15.51 -11.34
C GLU A 70 -7.76 14.78 -10.18
N LEU A 71 -8.30 13.59 -10.46
CA LEU A 71 -8.79 12.70 -9.41
C LEU A 71 -7.61 11.92 -8.85
N GLU A 72 -7.41 12.04 -7.55
CA GLU A 72 -6.25 11.50 -6.85
C GLU A 72 -6.67 11.02 -5.47
N LEU A 73 -6.06 9.93 -5.03
CA LEU A 73 -6.14 9.49 -3.64
C LEU A 73 -5.18 10.33 -2.77
N PRO A 74 -5.42 10.44 -1.46
CA PRO A 74 -4.47 11.06 -0.54
C PRO A 74 -3.06 10.44 -0.68
N GLY A 75 -2.04 11.29 -0.71
CA GLY A 75 -0.66 10.85 -0.90
C GLY A 75 -0.36 10.23 -2.26
N TRP A 76 -0.98 10.73 -3.34
CA TRP A 76 -0.95 10.16 -4.69
C TRP A 76 0.46 9.74 -5.18
N ALA A 77 1.47 10.59 -5.04
CA ALA A 77 2.84 10.25 -5.45
C ALA A 77 3.36 8.97 -4.77
N LYS A 78 3.13 8.82 -3.47
CA LYS A 78 3.51 7.61 -2.71
C LYS A 78 2.61 6.42 -3.01
N PHE A 79 1.35 6.67 -3.36
CA PHE A 79 0.44 5.61 -3.82
C PHE A 79 0.96 4.97 -5.10
N ILE A 80 1.39 5.79 -6.08
CA ILE A 80 2.01 5.33 -7.33
C ILE A 80 3.29 4.54 -7.05
N GLU A 81 4.15 5.05 -6.16
CA GLU A 81 5.40 4.38 -5.79
C GLU A 81 5.12 3.01 -5.15
N LEU A 82 4.19 2.95 -4.21
CA LEU A 82 3.75 1.71 -3.58
C LEU A 82 3.21 0.74 -4.62
N SER A 83 2.25 1.16 -5.44
CA SER A 83 1.61 0.29 -6.42
C SER A 83 2.61 -0.25 -7.43
N ARG A 84 3.55 0.58 -7.91
CA ARG A 84 4.61 0.14 -8.84
C ARG A 84 5.60 -0.81 -8.17
N ASN A 85 5.97 -0.55 -6.91
CA ASN A 85 6.86 -1.45 -6.18
C ASN A 85 6.26 -2.84 -5.99
N LEU A 86 4.95 -2.92 -5.73
CA LEU A 86 4.21 -4.17 -5.57
C LEU A 86 4.17 -5.01 -6.86
N LEU A 87 4.21 -4.37 -8.04
CA LEU A 87 4.27 -5.06 -9.34
C LEU A 87 5.59 -5.80 -9.59
N ASN A 88 6.63 -5.56 -8.79
CA ASN A 88 7.89 -6.32 -8.92
C ASN A 88 7.75 -7.79 -8.48
N ALA A 89 6.79 -8.10 -7.61
CA ALA A 89 6.53 -9.45 -7.11
C ALA A 89 5.08 -9.57 -6.63
N PRO A 90 4.08 -9.48 -7.53
CA PRO A 90 2.67 -9.41 -7.14
C PRO A 90 2.19 -10.65 -6.37
N ALA A 91 2.71 -11.83 -6.71
CA ALA A 91 2.43 -13.07 -5.99
C ALA A 91 2.92 -13.06 -4.53
N GLU A 92 3.90 -12.23 -4.19
CA GLU A 92 4.44 -12.10 -2.83
C GLU A 92 3.67 -11.09 -1.97
N ILE A 93 2.66 -10.39 -2.48
CA ILE A 93 1.89 -9.43 -1.66
C ILE A 93 1.11 -10.19 -0.59
N SER A 94 0.47 -11.29 -0.96
CA SER A 94 -0.32 -12.13 -0.04
C SER A 94 0.52 -12.77 1.07
N SER A 95 1.84 -12.93 0.88
CA SER A 95 2.71 -13.48 1.92
C SER A 95 2.93 -12.49 3.09
N THR A 96 2.57 -11.21 2.92
CA THR A 96 2.61 -10.19 3.98
C THR A 96 1.48 -10.32 5.00
N LEU A 97 0.37 -10.99 4.65
CA LEU A 97 -0.84 -11.02 5.47
C LEU A 97 -0.61 -11.74 6.81
N ILE A 98 -0.01 -12.93 6.77
CA ILE A 98 0.24 -13.73 7.97
C ILE A 98 1.26 -13.06 8.91
N PRO A 99 2.44 -12.59 8.43
CA PRO A 99 3.37 -11.82 9.26
C PRO A 99 2.75 -10.56 9.87
N CYS A 100 1.94 -9.80 9.14
CA CYS A 100 1.23 -8.64 9.69
C CYS A 100 0.30 -9.03 10.84
N ARG A 101 -0.46 -10.12 10.68
CA ARG A 101 -1.37 -10.64 11.72
C ARG A 101 -0.61 -11.14 12.95
N GLU A 102 0.43 -11.95 12.76
CA GLU A 102 1.26 -12.49 13.85
C GLU A 102 1.95 -11.35 14.60
N LEU A 103 2.50 -10.36 13.88
CA LEU A 103 3.10 -9.18 14.50
C LEU A 103 2.05 -8.35 15.25
N ALA A 104 0.83 -8.22 14.72
CA ALA A 104 -0.26 -7.52 15.42
C ALA A 104 -0.62 -8.21 16.75
N MET A 105 -0.67 -9.55 16.75
CA MET A 105 -0.91 -10.36 17.95
C MET A 105 0.21 -10.22 18.98
N ARG A 106 1.47 -10.20 18.54
CA ARG A 106 2.64 -9.94 19.40
C ARG A 106 2.54 -8.62 20.19
N PHE A 107 1.85 -7.62 19.64
CA PHE A 107 1.59 -6.35 20.35
C PHE A 107 0.40 -6.39 21.33
N LEU A 108 -0.33 -7.50 21.40
CA LEU A 108 -1.47 -7.70 22.30
C LEU A 108 -1.19 -8.73 23.39
N SER A 109 -0.31 -9.70 23.13
CA SER A 109 0.08 -10.73 24.07
C SER A 109 1.43 -10.44 24.70
N ASP A 110 1.75 -11.16 25.77
CA ASP A 110 3.13 -11.28 26.23
C ASP A 110 3.98 -11.94 25.14
N ASN A 111 5.28 -11.63 25.15
CA ASN A 111 6.23 -12.19 24.20
C ASN A 111 6.41 -13.69 24.45
N ASP A 112 6.07 -14.51 23.45
CA ASP A 112 6.29 -15.95 23.45
C ASP A 112 7.48 -16.28 22.53
N VAL A 113 8.46 -17.01 23.06
CA VAL A 113 9.72 -17.31 22.39
C VAL A 113 9.52 -18.20 21.16
N GLU A 114 8.60 -19.17 21.20
CA GLU A 114 8.36 -20.08 20.08
C GLU A 114 7.55 -19.39 18.98
N ILE A 115 6.58 -18.53 19.34
CA ILE A 115 5.85 -17.70 18.36
C ILE A 115 6.83 -16.74 17.66
N ASP A 116 7.70 -16.06 18.41
CA ASP A 116 8.71 -15.17 17.84
C ASP A 116 9.66 -15.93 16.91
N LYS A 117 10.04 -17.17 17.25
CA LYS A 117 10.87 -18.03 16.38
C LYS A 117 10.18 -18.39 15.07
N HIS A 118 8.88 -18.71 15.10
CA HIS A 118 8.11 -18.98 13.89
C HIS A 118 7.97 -17.74 13.00
N LEU A 119 7.67 -16.58 13.61
CA LEU A 119 7.56 -15.31 12.89
C LEU A 119 8.92 -14.90 12.28
N ARG A 120 10.02 -15.06 13.02
CA ARG A 120 11.40 -14.87 12.52
C ARG A 120 11.67 -15.73 11.29
N ALA A 121 11.35 -17.03 11.37
CA ALA A 121 11.55 -17.94 10.25
C ALA A 121 10.77 -17.49 9.00
N ARG A 122 9.51 -17.08 9.16
CA ARG A 122 8.65 -16.59 8.07
C ARG A 122 9.15 -15.27 7.47
N LEU A 123 9.59 -14.32 8.29
CA LEU A 123 10.15 -13.04 7.81
C LEU A 123 11.51 -13.22 7.11
N LYS A 124 12.22 -14.32 7.37
CA LYS A 124 13.47 -14.69 6.69
C LYS A 124 13.25 -15.35 5.34
N THR A 125 12.10 -15.96 5.08
CA THR A 125 11.85 -16.62 3.78
C THR A 125 11.68 -15.64 2.63
N SER A 126 11.24 -14.40 2.88
CA SER A 126 11.02 -13.40 1.83
C SER A 126 11.45 -12.00 2.29
N ASN A 127 12.47 -11.46 1.62
CA ASN A 127 12.85 -10.06 1.80
C ASN A 127 11.78 -9.10 1.28
N ARG A 128 11.05 -9.50 0.22
CA ARG A 128 9.96 -8.70 -0.37
C ARG A 128 8.82 -8.48 0.62
N THR A 129 8.50 -9.48 1.43
CA THR A 129 7.48 -9.37 2.49
C THR A 129 7.75 -8.16 3.39
N LYS A 130 8.99 -8.03 3.88
CA LYS A 130 9.41 -6.92 4.76
C LYS A 130 9.38 -5.58 4.04
N GLN A 131 9.87 -5.53 2.80
CA GLN A 131 9.87 -4.33 1.97
C GLN A 131 8.45 -3.84 1.71
N PHE A 132 7.54 -4.74 1.36
CA PHE A 132 6.15 -4.43 1.11
C PHE A 132 5.47 -3.93 2.39
N MET A 133 5.59 -4.62 3.52
CA MET A 133 5.06 -4.15 4.81
C MET A 133 5.55 -2.74 5.16
N THR A 134 6.84 -2.47 4.93
CA THR A 134 7.46 -1.16 5.18
C THR A 134 6.93 -0.08 4.24
N ALA A 135 6.82 -0.37 2.94
CA ALA A 135 6.31 0.56 1.93
C ALA A 135 4.82 0.89 2.16
N ALA A 136 4.00 -0.11 2.47
CA ALA A 136 2.59 0.08 2.81
C ALA A 136 2.42 0.94 4.07
N SER A 137 3.27 0.71 5.08
CA SER A 137 3.31 1.54 6.29
C SER A 137 3.68 3.00 5.99
N ASP A 138 4.69 3.24 5.15
CA ASP A 138 5.12 4.60 4.80
C ASP A 138 4.03 5.35 4.02
N TYR A 139 3.38 4.67 3.07
CA TYR A 139 2.23 5.22 2.36
C TYR A 139 1.09 5.58 3.34
N LEU A 140 0.69 4.67 4.23
CA LEU A 140 -0.42 4.89 5.16
C LEU A 140 -0.19 6.13 6.04
N VAL A 141 0.97 6.24 6.68
CA VAL A 141 1.32 7.40 7.52
C VAL A 141 1.25 8.70 6.72
N SER A 142 1.76 8.68 5.49
CA SER A 142 1.83 9.86 4.64
C SER A 142 0.46 10.28 4.08
N ALA A 143 -0.39 9.32 3.73
CA ALA A 143 -1.69 9.56 3.10
C ALA A 143 -2.77 9.94 4.11
N THR A 144 -2.67 9.47 5.35
CA THR A 144 -3.73 9.62 6.37
C THR A 144 -3.40 10.64 7.46
N GLY A 145 -2.16 11.14 7.51
CA GLY A 145 -1.71 12.03 8.58
C GLY A 145 -1.55 11.32 9.94
N LEU A 146 -1.47 10.00 9.95
CA LEU A 146 -1.19 9.23 11.16
C LEU A 146 0.20 9.57 11.74
N PRO A 147 0.40 9.38 13.05
CA PRO A 147 1.69 9.60 13.68
C PRO A 147 2.83 8.79 13.04
N LYS A 148 3.96 9.45 12.75
CA LYS A 148 5.13 8.84 12.07
C LYS A 148 5.83 7.77 12.92
N ASP A 149 5.69 7.83 14.24
CA ASP A 149 6.22 6.83 15.16
C ASP A 149 5.61 5.44 14.93
N LEU A 150 4.39 5.35 14.38
CA LEU A 150 3.77 4.07 14.01
C LEU A 150 4.59 3.32 12.95
N HIS A 151 5.07 4.04 11.93
CA HIS A 151 5.96 3.47 10.92
C HIS A 151 7.29 3.03 11.54
N THR A 152 7.92 3.91 12.34
CA THR A 152 9.19 3.59 13.02
C THR A 152 9.05 2.38 13.94
N ARG A 153 7.97 2.28 14.71
CA ARG A 153 7.72 1.13 15.60
C ARG A 153 7.51 -0.17 14.82
N LEU A 154 6.83 -0.11 13.68
CA LEU A 154 6.68 -1.27 12.80
C LEU A 154 8.03 -1.71 12.24
N THR A 155 8.84 -0.79 11.72
CA THR A 155 10.14 -1.14 11.14
C THR A 155 11.10 -1.68 12.19
N THR A 156 11.15 -1.08 13.39
CA THR A 156 11.91 -1.60 14.53
C THR A 156 11.46 -3.01 14.89
N ALA A 157 10.15 -3.26 15.01
CA ALA A 157 9.65 -4.58 15.38
C ALA A 157 9.96 -5.66 14.32
N ILE A 158 9.96 -5.30 13.03
CA ILE A 158 10.44 -6.19 11.96
C ILE A 158 11.94 -6.45 12.11
N SER A 159 12.74 -5.41 12.34
CA SER A 159 14.20 -5.53 12.48
C SER A 159 14.62 -6.39 13.68
N GLU A 160 13.92 -6.33 14.81
CA GLU A 160 14.17 -7.19 15.98
C GLU A 160 13.98 -8.69 15.71
N LEU A 161 13.16 -9.00 14.69
CA LEU A 161 12.78 -10.35 14.29
C LEU A 161 13.54 -10.85 13.05
N THR A 162 14.55 -10.11 12.55
CA THR A 162 15.33 -10.50 11.37
C THR A 162 16.81 -10.57 11.68
#